data_AF-A0A1N7NAZ2-F1
#
_entry.id   AF-A0A1N7NAZ2-F1
#
_cell.length_a   1.000
_cell.length_b   1.000
_cell.length_c   1.000
_cell.angle_alpha   90.00
_cell.angle_beta   90.00
_cell.angle_gamma   90.00
#
_symmetry.space_group_name_H-M   'P 1'
#
loop_
_entity.id
_entity.type
_entity.pdbx_description
1 polymer ?
#
loop_
_entity_poly.entity_id
_entity_poly.type
_entity_poly.pdbx_seq_one_letter_code
_entity_poly.pdbx_strand_id
1 'polypeptide(L)'
;MDTAEFEKRILSYRQLIEEKEKRYRENQIRQYELGILKRLPDKFGKIIPSHEQDYWMGKFEEIVKKLPEPSQNGSLFVKAKNQLLRDLNKKYKLQRKGQWVAIFIPVFMVAIGVSIGTATDNLALWIPLGMALGFGVGYLMENQAKKKELIL
;
A
#
# COMPACT_ATOMS: atom_id res chain seq x y z
N MET A 1 7.05 -22.62 12.36
CA MET A 1 8.25 -22.19 11.63
C MET A 1 9.28 -21.72 12.64
N ASP A 2 10.56 -22.06 12.42
CA ASP A 2 11.67 -21.48 13.16
C ASP A 2 11.85 -20.01 12.74
N THR A 3 11.91 -19.10 13.71
CA THR A 3 12.09 -17.66 13.47
C THR A 3 13.33 -17.38 12.61
N ALA A 4 14.40 -18.15 12.77
CA ALA A 4 15.62 -17.98 11.98
C ALA A 4 15.43 -18.34 10.50
N GLU A 5 14.65 -19.39 10.21
CA GLU A 5 14.30 -19.79 8.85
C GLU A 5 13.42 -18.72 8.18
N PHE A 6 12.48 -18.14 8.93
CA PHE A 6 11.62 -17.08 8.41
C PHE A 6 12.41 -15.83 8.00
N GLU A 7 13.28 -15.35 8.89
CA GLU A 7 14.12 -14.18 8.64
C GLU A 7 15.05 -14.40 7.43
N LYS A 8 15.59 -15.62 7.29
CA LYS A 8 16.39 -15.99 6.12
C LYS A 8 15.58 -15.92 4.82
N ARG A 9 14.32 -16.38 4.83
CA ARG A 9 13.41 -16.25 3.67
C ARG A 9 13.16 -14.78 3.35
N ILE A 10 12.85 -13.94 4.35
CA ILE A 10 12.66 -12.50 4.17
C ILE A 10 13.86 -11.87 3.47
N LEU A 11 15.06 -12.14 3.98
CA LEU A 11 16.29 -11.59 3.42
C LEU A 11 16.52 -12.00 1.96
N SER A 12 16.30 -13.29 1.65
CA SER A 12 16.45 -13.81 0.28
C SER A 12 15.52 -13.11 -0.71
N TYR A 13 14.24 -12.94 -0.37
CA TYR A 13 13.30 -12.25 -1.27
C TYR A 13 13.55 -10.74 -1.35
N ARG A 14 14.02 -10.11 -0.27
CA ARG A 14 14.45 -8.70 -0.32
C ARG A 14 15.59 -8.51 -1.31
N GLN A 15 16.62 -9.36 -1.26
CA GLN A 15 17.74 -9.33 -2.20
C GLN A 15 17.28 -9.54 -3.64
N LEU A 16 16.39 -10.51 -3.89
CA LEU A 16 15.81 -10.74 -5.22
C LEU A 16 15.09 -9.50 -5.77
N ILE A 17 14.32 -8.81 -4.92
CA ILE A 17 13.63 -7.57 -5.31
C ILE A 17 14.65 -6.46 -5.62
N GLU A 18 15.69 -6.31 -4.80
CA GLU A 18 16.74 -5.30 -5.00
C GLU A 18 17.53 -5.54 -6.29
N GLU A 19 17.84 -6.79 -6.64
CA GLU A 19 18.49 -7.13 -7.90
C GLU A 19 17.61 -6.79 -9.11
N LYS A 20 16.31 -7.10 -9.02
CA LYS A 20 15.33 -6.76 -10.07
C LYS A 20 15.16 -5.24 -10.20
N GLU A 21 15.11 -4.53 -9.08
CA GLU A 21 14.97 -3.07 -9.00
C GLU A 21 16.05 -2.33 -9.79
N LYS A 22 17.31 -2.80 -9.73
CA LYS A 22 18.44 -2.22 -10.50
C LYS A 22 18.20 -2.20 -12.02
N ARG A 23 17.33 -3.07 -12.53
CA ARG A 23 17.04 -3.21 -13.97
C ARG A 23 15.78 -2.47 -14.40
N TYR A 24 14.99 -1.97 -13.45
CA TYR A 24 13.73 -1.30 -13.74
C TYR A 24 13.88 0.20 -13.89
N ARG A 25 13.02 0.77 -14.73
CA ARG A 25 12.82 2.22 -14.79
C ARG A 25 12.02 2.69 -13.57
N GLU A 26 12.16 3.96 -13.24
CA GLU A 26 11.47 4.56 -12.08
C GLU A 26 9.94 4.36 -12.12
N ASN A 27 9.33 4.49 -13.29
CA ASN A 27 7.90 4.24 -13.47
C ASN A 27 7.50 2.80 -13.13
N GLN A 28 8.32 1.81 -13.48
CA GLN A 28 8.13 0.40 -13.15
C GLN A 28 8.32 0.16 -11.65
N ILE A 29 9.34 0.76 -11.04
CA ILE A 29 9.57 0.69 -9.58
C ILE A 29 8.35 1.20 -8.81
N ARG A 30 7.77 2.33 -9.24
CA ARG A 30 6.55 2.91 -8.67
C ARG A 30 5.32 2.03 -8.94
N GLN A 31 5.11 1.60 -10.19
CA GLN A 31 3.97 0.76 -10.58
C GLN A 31 3.95 -0.59 -9.83
N TYR A 32 5.12 -1.19 -9.64
CA TYR A 32 5.28 -2.47 -8.95
C TYR A 32 5.35 -2.32 -7.44
N GLU A 33 5.42 -1.09 -6.93
CA GLU A 33 5.48 -0.77 -5.50
C GLU A 33 6.62 -1.53 -4.79
N LEU A 34 7.82 -1.58 -5.40
CA LEU A 34 8.92 -2.40 -4.88
C LEU A 34 9.35 -2.00 -3.46
N GLY A 35 9.23 -0.72 -3.12
CA GLY A 35 9.44 -0.24 -1.76
C GLY A 35 8.49 -0.87 -0.73
N ILE A 36 7.22 -1.09 -1.11
CA ILE A 36 6.25 -1.81 -0.26
C ILE A 36 6.63 -3.29 -0.19
N LEU A 37 6.95 -3.91 -1.33
CA LEU A 37 7.28 -5.34 -1.35
C LEU A 37 8.52 -5.70 -0.54
N LYS A 38 9.52 -4.81 -0.45
CA LYS A 38 10.70 -5.01 0.40
C LYS A 38 10.38 -4.98 1.91
N ARG A 39 9.41 -4.16 2.32
CA ARG A 39 9.02 -3.98 3.74
C ARG A 39 7.88 -4.89 4.18
N LEU A 40 7.09 -5.40 3.25
CA LEU A 40 5.90 -6.18 3.52
C LEU A 40 6.17 -7.42 4.40
N PRO A 41 7.24 -8.21 4.15
CA PRO A 41 7.49 -9.41 4.97
C PRO A 41 7.82 -9.08 6.42
N ASP A 42 8.41 -7.93 6.71
CA ASP A 42 8.67 -7.46 8.09
C ASP A 42 7.36 -7.33 8.90
N LYS A 43 6.24 -7.07 8.21
CA LYS A 43 4.91 -6.98 8.83
C LYS A 43 4.33 -8.35 9.16
N PHE A 44 4.77 -9.40 8.48
CA PHE A 44 4.27 -10.75 8.74
C PHE A 44 4.72 -11.21 10.13
N GLY A 45 5.98 -10.98 10.51
CA GLY A 45 6.49 -11.33 11.84
C GLY A 45 5.85 -10.53 12.98
N LYS A 46 5.42 -9.29 12.71
CA LYS A 46 4.92 -8.34 13.73
C LYS A 46 3.42 -8.31 13.90
N ILE A 47 2.67 -8.40 12.80
CA ILE A 47 1.22 -8.14 12.78
C ILE A 47 0.43 -9.43 12.53
N ILE A 48 0.98 -10.36 11.75
CA ILE A 48 0.29 -11.59 11.38
C ILE A 48 0.53 -12.66 12.46
N PRO A 49 -0.54 -13.32 12.96
CA PRO A 49 -0.40 -14.42 13.91
C PRO A 49 0.49 -15.54 13.37
N SER A 50 1.33 -16.12 14.22
CA SER A 50 2.36 -17.09 13.81
C SER A 50 1.83 -18.27 12.99
N HIS A 51 0.61 -18.76 13.28
CA HIS A 51 -0.01 -19.86 12.55
C HIS A 51 -0.42 -19.52 11.10
N GLU A 52 -0.48 -18.23 10.74
CA GLU A 52 -0.78 -17.78 9.37
C GLU A 52 0.44 -17.22 8.63
N GLN A 53 1.57 -17.02 9.30
CA GLN A 53 2.75 -16.38 8.70
C GLN A 53 3.24 -17.14 7.47
N ASP A 54 3.30 -18.47 7.53
CA ASP A 54 3.70 -19.31 6.40
C ASP A 54 2.76 -19.19 5.20
N TYR A 55 1.46 -19.09 5.45
CA TYR A 55 0.46 -18.92 4.39
C TYR A 55 0.64 -17.59 3.66
N TRP A 56 0.80 -16.49 4.41
CA TRP A 56 0.97 -15.17 3.82
C TRP A 56 2.33 -15.01 3.16
N MET A 57 3.37 -15.61 3.74
CA MET A 57 4.69 -15.67 3.13
C MET A 57 4.63 -16.43 1.82
N GLY A 58 4.05 -17.63 1.78
CA GLY A 58 3.90 -18.40 0.54
C GLY A 58 3.22 -17.60 -0.58
N LYS A 59 2.11 -16.90 -0.27
CA LYS A 59 1.46 -16.01 -1.24
C LYS A 59 2.36 -14.87 -1.72
N PHE A 60 3.10 -14.25 -0.81
CA PHE A 60 4.06 -13.20 -1.16
C PHE A 60 5.16 -13.73 -2.08
N GLU A 61 5.73 -14.89 -1.76
CA GLU A 61 6.78 -15.53 -2.55
C GLU A 61 6.33 -15.84 -3.98
N GLU A 62 5.12 -16.40 -4.13
CA GLU A 62 4.55 -16.66 -5.45
C GLU A 62 4.43 -15.40 -6.31
N ILE A 63 4.13 -14.25 -5.68
CA ILE A 63 4.01 -12.97 -6.38
C ILE A 63 5.39 -12.42 -6.74
N VAL A 64 6.34 -12.44 -5.81
CA VAL A 64 7.70 -11.94 -6.05
C VAL A 64 8.41 -12.75 -7.14
N LYS A 65 8.23 -14.08 -7.17
CA LYS A 65 8.76 -14.94 -8.24
C LYS A 65 8.20 -14.58 -9.63
N LYS A 66 7.02 -13.98 -9.68
CA LYS A 66 6.35 -13.51 -10.91
C LYS A 66 6.68 -12.06 -11.26
N LEU A 67 7.70 -11.45 -10.63
CA LEU A 67 8.18 -10.13 -11.02
C LEU A 67 8.58 -10.13 -12.50
N PRO A 68 7.95 -9.28 -13.33
CA PRO A 68 8.13 -9.29 -14.78
C PRO A 68 9.54 -8.81 -15.15
N GLU A 69 10.12 -9.30 -16.23
CA GLU A 69 11.33 -8.67 -16.77
C GLU A 69 11.03 -7.25 -17.28
N PRO A 70 12.01 -6.33 -17.38
CA PRO A 70 11.77 -4.94 -17.76
C PRO A 70 11.04 -4.75 -19.10
N SER A 71 11.18 -5.71 -20.01
CA SER A 71 10.52 -5.74 -21.33
C SER A 71 9.12 -6.35 -21.32
N GLN A 72 8.70 -7.01 -20.23
CA GLN A 72 7.45 -7.74 -20.15
C GLN A 72 6.28 -6.90 -19.64
N ASN A 73 5.07 -7.30 -20.01
CA ASN A 73 3.85 -6.71 -19.50
C ASN A 73 3.62 -7.11 -18.03
N GLY A 74 3.71 -6.13 -17.12
CA GLY A 74 3.53 -6.34 -15.69
C GLY A 74 2.07 -6.34 -15.19
N SER A 75 1.07 -6.28 -16.06
CA SER A 75 -0.35 -6.17 -15.65
C SER A 75 -0.83 -7.32 -14.76
N LEU A 76 -0.46 -8.57 -15.09
CA LEU A 76 -0.79 -9.75 -14.29
C LEU A 76 -0.13 -9.68 -12.90
N PHE A 77 1.14 -9.29 -12.85
CA PHE A 77 1.86 -9.07 -11.60
C PHE A 77 1.18 -7.98 -10.75
N VAL A 78 0.85 -6.84 -11.35
CA VAL A 78 0.17 -5.73 -10.67
C VAL A 78 -1.17 -6.18 -10.10
N LYS A 79 -1.95 -6.97 -10.84
CA LYS A 79 -3.22 -7.55 -10.37
C LYS A 79 -3.01 -8.48 -9.18
N ALA A 80 -2.07 -9.42 -9.25
CA ALA A 80 -1.77 -10.36 -8.18
C ALA A 80 -1.26 -9.65 -6.91
N LYS A 81 -0.31 -8.71 -7.07
CA LYS A 81 0.18 -7.84 -5.99
C LYS A 81 -0.96 -7.08 -5.33
N ASN A 82 -1.81 -6.42 -6.11
CA ASN A 82 -2.94 -5.65 -5.58
C ASN A 82 -3.95 -6.54 -4.83
N GLN A 83 -4.15 -7.77 -5.28
CA GLN A 83 -4.98 -8.74 -4.59
C GLN A 83 -4.38 -9.13 -3.23
N LEU A 84 -3.08 -9.45 -3.16
CA LEU A 84 -2.39 -9.72 -1.89
C LEU A 84 -2.56 -8.54 -0.91
N LEU A 85 -2.25 -7.33 -1.36
CA LEU A 85 -2.32 -6.13 -0.52
C LEU A 85 -3.76 -5.85 -0.07
N ARG A 86 -4.76 -6.09 -0.93
CA ARG A 86 -6.18 -5.96 -0.57
C ARG A 86 -6.59 -6.99 0.48
N ASP A 87 -6.19 -8.24 0.33
CA ASP A 87 -6.56 -9.30 1.25
C ASP A 87 -5.91 -9.08 2.63
N LEU A 88 -4.64 -8.63 2.65
CA LEU A 88 -3.94 -8.20 3.86
C LEU A 88 -4.59 -6.97 4.51
N ASN A 89 -4.98 -5.97 3.72
CA ASN A 89 -5.71 -4.81 4.25
C ASN A 89 -7.07 -5.23 4.83
N LYS A 90 -7.81 -6.15 4.18
CA LYS A 90 -9.11 -6.59 4.66
C LYS A 90 -9.00 -7.27 6.03
N LYS A 91 -8.03 -8.18 6.17
CA LYS A 91 -7.86 -9.02 7.37
C LYS A 91 -7.10 -8.31 8.50
N TYR A 92 -5.98 -7.66 8.17
CA TYR A 92 -5.04 -7.09 9.15
C TYR A 92 -5.00 -5.57 9.15
N LYS A 93 -5.78 -4.90 8.30
CA LYS A 93 -5.76 -3.44 8.15
C LYS A 93 -4.38 -2.90 7.75
N LEU A 94 -3.55 -3.72 7.10
CA LEU A 94 -2.29 -3.28 6.49
C LEU A 94 -2.60 -2.36 5.31
N GLN A 95 -2.27 -1.09 5.45
CA GLN A 95 -2.69 -0.02 4.54
C GLN A 95 -1.49 0.58 3.82
N ARG A 96 -1.73 1.05 2.59
CA ARG A 96 -0.72 1.84 1.88
C ARG A 96 -0.60 3.21 2.50
N LYS A 97 0.63 3.74 2.55
CA LYS A 97 0.85 5.15 2.84
C LYS A 97 0.07 6.03 1.84
N GLY A 98 -0.59 7.06 2.34
CA GLY A 98 -1.43 7.99 1.62
C GLY A 98 -2.84 7.49 1.31
N GLN A 99 -3.19 6.23 1.64
CA GLN A 99 -4.48 5.63 1.25
C GLN A 99 -5.68 6.44 1.75
N TRP A 100 -5.67 6.85 3.02
CA TRP A 100 -6.79 7.61 3.59
C TRP A 100 -6.86 9.03 3.04
N VAL A 101 -5.73 9.70 2.85
CA VAL A 101 -5.67 11.03 2.24
C VAL A 101 -6.23 10.99 0.82
N ALA A 102 -5.83 9.98 0.03
CA ALA A 102 -6.32 9.79 -1.34
C ALA A 102 -7.83 9.49 -1.41
N ILE A 103 -8.40 8.86 -0.38
CA ILE A 103 -9.84 8.60 -0.29
C ILE A 103 -10.60 9.85 0.18
N PHE A 104 -10.14 10.52 1.24
CA PHE A 104 -10.91 11.56 1.90
C PHE A 104 -10.85 12.91 1.20
N ILE A 105 -9.76 13.26 0.51
CA ILE A 105 -9.70 14.49 -0.30
C ILE A 105 -10.87 14.56 -1.30
N PRO A 106 -11.06 13.60 -2.23
CA PRO A 106 -12.14 13.70 -3.20
C PRO A 106 -13.53 13.61 -2.55
N VAL A 107 -13.69 12.80 -1.50
CA VAL A 107 -14.96 12.69 -0.76
C VAL A 107 -15.38 14.05 -0.19
N PHE A 108 -14.48 14.74 0.52
CA PHE A 108 -14.79 16.04 1.13
C PHE A 108 -14.83 17.17 0.10
N MET A 109 -13.98 17.12 -0.92
CA MET A 109 -14.03 18.06 -2.04
C MET A 109 -15.41 18.04 -2.71
N VAL A 110 -15.99 16.87 -2.93
CA VAL A 110 -17.34 16.77 -3.53
C VAL A 110 -18.42 17.12 -2.50
N ALA A 111 -18.44 16.42 -1.36
CA ALA A 111 -19.54 16.51 -0.40
C ALA A 111 -19.64 17.88 0.31
N ILE A 112 -18.51 18.55 0.55
CA ILE A 112 -18.49 19.88 1.15
C ILE A 112 -18.18 20.90 0.07
N GLY A 113 -17.08 20.72 -0.66
CA GLY A 113 -16.58 21.74 -1.56
C GLY A 113 -17.51 22.06 -2.72
N VAL A 114 -17.97 21.04 -3.45
CA VAL A 114 -18.89 21.23 -4.57
C VAL A 114 -20.31 21.49 -4.05
N SER A 115 -20.83 20.65 -3.16
CA SER A 115 -22.23 20.77 -2.73
C SER A 115 -22.53 22.11 -2.04
N ILE A 116 -21.70 22.55 -1.09
CA ILE A 116 -21.90 23.85 -0.42
C ILE A 116 -21.48 24.99 -1.36
N GLY A 117 -20.38 24.81 -2.09
CA GLY A 117 -19.90 25.84 -3.03
C GLY A 117 -20.91 26.19 -4.11
N THR A 118 -21.67 25.22 -4.63
CA THR A 118 -22.78 25.48 -5.55
C THR A 118 -23.96 26.14 -4.84
N ALA A 119 -24.31 25.69 -3.63
CA ALA A 119 -25.44 26.25 -2.87
C ALA A 119 -25.22 27.72 -2.47
N THR A 120 -23.98 28.14 -2.26
CA THR A 120 -23.61 29.51 -1.87
C THR A 120 -22.96 30.31 -2.98
N ASP A 121 -22.93 29.78 -4.21
CA ASP A 121 -22.24 30.38 -5.37
C ASP A 121 -20.79 30.82 -5.10
N ASN A 122 -20.03 29.98 -4.35
CA ASN A 122 -18.65 30.26 -3.95
C ASN A 122 -17.76 29.01 -3.97
N LEU A 123 -17.69 28.36 -5.13
CA LEU A 123 -16.84 27.18 -5.33
C LEU A 123 -15.35 27.48 -5.08
N ALA A 124 -14.90 28.71 -5.37
CA ALA A 124 -13.52 29.13 -5.19
C ALA A 124 -13.05 29.03 -3.73
N LEU A 125 -13.94 29.28 -2.76
CA LEU A 125 -13.65 29.09 -1.34
C LEU A 125 -13.88 27.64 -0.88
N TRP A 126 -15.03 27.07 -1.25
CA TRP A 126 -15.47 25.81 -0.66
C TRP A 126 -14.70 24.60 -1.18
N ILE A 127 -14.26 24.57 -2.44
CA ILE A 127 -13.45 23.46 -2.99
C ILE A 127 -12.13 23.31 -2.23
N PRO A 128 -11.28 24.36 -2.09
CA PRO A 128 -10.07 24.28 -1.27
C PRO A 128 -10.35 23.88 0.18
N LEU A 129 -11.42 24.39 0.78
CA LEU A 129 -11.79 24.04 2.16
C LEU A 129 -12.17 22.56 2.29
N GLY A 130 -12.96 22.03 1.36
CA GLY A 130 -13.29 20.61 1.29
C GLY A 130 -12.05 19.74 1.13
N MET A 131 -11.12 20.12 0.24
CA MET A 131 -9.84 19.40 0.10
C MET A 131 -9.02 19.43 1.39
N ALA A 132 -8.94 20.58 2.07
CA ALA A 132 -8.21 20.73 3.33
C ALA A 132 -8.80 19.87 4.45
N LEU A 133 -10.12 19.82 4.59
CA LEU A 133 -10.80 18.95 5.55
C LEU A 133 -10.57 17.47 5.22
N GLY A 134 -10.69 17.09 3.95
CA GLY A 134 -10.42 15.73 3.49
C GLY A 134 -8.98 15.30 3.75
N PHE A 135 -8.01 16.18 3.51
CA PHE A 135 -6.61 15.95 3.87
C PHE A 135 -6.44 15.78 5.38
N GLY A 136 -7.04 16.67 6.19
CA GLY A 136 -6.96 16.62 7.65
C GLY A 136 -7.48 15.30 8.22
N VAL A 137 -8.68 14.88 7.82
CA VAL A 137 -9.28 13.60 8.24
C VAL A 137 -8.43 12.42 7.75
N GLY A 138 -7.99 12.44 6.49
CA GLY A 138 -7.14 11.40 5.93
C GLY A 138 -5.80 11.26 6.66
N TYR A 139 -5.18 12.38 7.03
CA TYR A 139 -3.93 12.43 7.78
C TYR A 139 -4.10 11.90 9.21
N LEU A 140 -5.21 12.23 9.88
CA LEU A 140 -5.52 11.69 11.20
C LEU A 140 -5.67 10.16 11.18
N MET A 141 -6.38 9.63 10.18
CA MET A 141 -6.56 8.18 10.00
C MET A 141 -5.22 7.48 9.72
N GLU A 142 -4.38 8.08 8.86
CA GLU A 142 -3.03 7.57 8.60
C GLU A 142 -2.16 7.56 9.86
N ASN A 143 -2.19 8.62 10.67
CA ASN A 143 -1.43 8.69 11.90
C ASN A 143 -1.85 7.61 12.92
N GLN A 144 -3.14 7.30 13.00
CA GLN A 144 -3.63 6.20 13.83
C GLN A 144 -3.12 4.84 13.33
N ALA A 145 -3.14 4.60 12.02
CA ALA A 145 -2.60 3.39 11.42
C ALA A 145 -1.07 3.28 11.62
N LYS A 146 -0.35 4.40 11.50
CA LYS A 146 1.10 4.47 11.74
C LYS A 146 1.46 4.12 13.18
N LYS A 147 0.72 4.63 14.18
CA LYS A 147 0.92 4.29 15.60
C LYS A 147 0.75 2.79 15.87
N LYS A 148 -0.09 2.11 15.09
CA LYS A 148 -0.31 0.66 15.16
C LYS A 148 0.63 -0.15 14.24
N GLU A 149 1.62 0.50 13.64
CA GLU A 149 2.54 -0.09 12.66
C GLU A 149 1.85 -0.74 11.43
N LEU A 150 0.64 -0.30 11.09
CA LEU A 150 -0.17 -0.87 10.02
C LEU A 150 0.11 -0.28 8.63
N ILE A 151 1.00 0.72 8.54
CA ILE A 151 1.39 1.35 7.27
C ILE A 151 2.52 0.56 6.60
N LEU A 152 2.35 0.32 5.29
CA LEU A 152 3.29 -0.33 4.38
C LEU A 152 4.29 0.64 3.73
#